data_AF-A0A6M2CTA3-F1
#
_entry.id   AF-A0A6M2CTA3-F1
#
_cell.length_a   1.000
_cell.length_b   1.000
_cell.length_c   1.000
_cell.angle_alpha   90.00
_cell.angle_beta   90.00
_cell.angle_gamma   90.00
#
_symmetry.space_group_name_H-M   'P 1'
#
loop_
_entity.id
_entity.type
_entity.pdbx_description
1 polymer ?
#
loop_
_entity_poly.entity_id
_entity_poly.type
_entity_poly.pdbx_seq_one_letter_code
_entity_poly.pdbx_strand_id
1 'polypeptide(L)'
;IPPLLGLNGNLEMTLVARMSTQVNLDRLNTFKSQLRQAAANMALLQCQSTVVALVACGLALAKGFARHGGTITPLYACMLCACGLTSANVASMVLGAFMTTVVLVARRCGLNPDNVAAPIAASLGDLTTLTLLSTVSSRLLVWKDSPLMTPGVVALSVLLLPIWFFLAFKHENTRSVLKVGWPPILAAVMVSSFGGYILDFSVIRFEGIALHLSAVNAVGGNLAAIYCCRLSTFLSRRVEMGVLPAEDATRCANPLVLFAGSSEVGRVARILLLVVIPGQLIFLTATDLLRYGSFNVTPLFGFLYVLVALVQVAILLLLSRSLVYWLWWWRVDPDNAAIPFITAAGDFTGTGLLTVAFFALEYVGDPTVNG
;
A
#
# COMPACT_ATOMS: atom_id res chain seq x y z
N ILE A 1 -4.10 13.31 3.98
CA ILE A 1 -5.10 12.21 3.89
C ILE A 1 -4.65 11.14 2.88
N PRO A 2 -4.20 11.47 1.65
CA PRO A 2 -3.81 10.45 0.65
C PRO A 2 -2.63 9.54 1.06
N PRO A 3 -1.53 10.04 1.68
CA PRO A 3 -0.45 9.14 2.11
C PRO A 3 -0.90 8.14 3.18
N LEU A 4 -1.72 8.58 4.13
CA LEU A 4 -2.28 7.74 5.21
C LEU A 4 -3.18 6.60 4.69
N LEU A 5 -3.76 6.77 3.49
CA LEU A 5 -4.62 5.77 2.85
C LEU A 5 -3.80 4.64 2.24
N GLY A 6 -2.86 4.96 1.35
CA GLY A 6 -2.01 3.95 0.72
C GLY A 6 -1.17 3.20 1.76
N LEU A 7 -0.53 3.91 2.69
CA LEU A 7 0.43 3.30 3.61
C LEU A 7 -0.18 2.30 4.61
N ASN A 8 -1.44 2.47 5.03
CA ASN A 8 -2.06 1.54 5.98
C ASN A 8 -2.44 0.21 5.33
N GLY A 9 -3.01 0.22 4.12
CA GLY A 9 -3.28 -1.00 3.35
C GLY A 9 -2.00 -1.81 3.08
N ASN A 10 -0.88 -1.11 2.90
CA ASN A 10 0.42 -1.74 2.65
C ASN A 10 0.98 -2.48 3.87
N LEU A 11 0.79 -1.96 5.08
CA LEU A 11 1.24 -2.62 6.32
C LEU A 11 0.48 -3.93 6.57
N GLU A 12 -0.78 -4.00 6.16
CA GLU A 12 -1.60 -5.21 6.26
C GLU A 12 -1.21 -6.24 5.22
N MET A 13 -0.93 -5.83 3.98
CA MET A 13 -0.33 -6.69 2.97
C MET A 13 1.00 -7.29 3.46
N THR A 14 1.80 -6.52 4.19
CA THR A 14 3.03 -6.97 4.84
C THR A 14 2.76 -8.02 5.94
N LEU A 15 1.67 -7.87 6.71
CA LEU A 15 1.22 -8.88 7.67
C LEU A 15 0.77 -10.17 6.97
N VAL A 16 -0.01 -10.03 5.90
CA VAL A 16 -0.54 -11.16 5.10
C VAL A 16 0.58 -11.94 4.45
N ALA A 17 1.55 -11.25 3.82
CA ALA A 17 2.71 -11.86 3.21
C ALA A 17 3.48 -12.72 4.22
N ARG A 18 3.86 -12.12 5.36
CA ARG A 18 4.56 -12.84 6.44
C ARG A 18 3.80 -14.06 6.94
N MET A 19 2.51 -13.92 7.22
CA MET A 19 1.73 -15.06 7.71
C MET A 19 1.60 -16.13 6.65
N SER A 20 1.39 -15.75 5.39
CA SER A 20 1.26 -16.68 4.26
C SER A 20 2.56 -17.45 4.01
N THR A 21 3.71 -16.77 4.01
CA THR A 21 5.04 -17.41 3.93
C THR A 21 5.25 -18.42 5.06
N GLN A 22 4.91 -18.07 6.30
CA GLN A 22 5.06 -18.98 7.45
C GLN A 22 4.09 -20.17 7.41
N VAL A 23 2.88 -19.98 6.87
CA VAL A 23 1.94 -21.07 6.62
C VAL A 23 2.46 -21.98 5.51
N ASN A 24 2.97 -21.42 4.41
CA ASN A 24 3.50 -22.15 3.26
C ASN A 24 4.81 -22.89 3.51
N LEU A 25 5.50 -22.57 4.60
CA LEU A 25 6.69 -23.27 5.08
C LEU A 25 6.37 -24.30 6.19
N ASP A 26 5.09 -24.59 6.44
CA ASP A 26 4.62 -25.52 7.48
C ASP A 26 5.12 -25.22 8.90
N ARG A 27 5.46 -23.96 9.18
CA ARG A 27 5.96 -23.51 10.51
C ARG A 27 4.85 -23.22 11.51
N LEU A 28 3.58 -23.27 11.08
CA LEU A 28 2.40 -22.80 11.81
C LEU A 28 1.35 -23.91 12.07
N ASN A 29 1.77 -25.09 12.52
CA ASN A 29 0.89 -26.28 12.56
C ASN A 29 -0.14 -26.27 13.69
N THR A 30 0.16 -25.61 14.81
CA THR A 30 -0.73 -25.60 15.99
C THR A 30 -1.53 -24.32 16.08
N PHE A 31 -2.85 -24.40 16.35
CA PHE A 31 -3.75 -23.25 16.51
C PHE A 31 -3.24 -22.23 17.55
N LYS A 32 -2.65 -22.71 18.66
CA LYS A 32 -2.03 -21.85 19.68
C LYS A 32 -0.84 -21.04 19.13
N SER A 33 -0.03 -21.64 18.24
CA SER A 33 1.08 -20.92 17.59
C SER A 33 0.57 -19.88 16.59
N GLN A 34 -0.49 -20.23 15.85
CA GLN A 34 -1.16 -19.34 14.90
C GLN A 34 -1.71 -18.10 15.61
N LEU A 35 -2.43 -18.29 16.72
CA LEU A 35 -3.00 -17.18 17.49
C LEU A 35 -1.92 -16.32 18.15
N ARG A 36 -0.84 -16.93 18.65
CA ARG A 36 0.30 -16.19 19.22
C ARG A 36 1.02 -15.35 18.16
N GLN A 37 1.21 -15.90 16.96
CA GLN A 37 1.80 -15.18 15.84
C GLN A 37 0.87 -14.07 15.32
N ALA A 38 -0.44 -14.34 15.25
CA ALA A 38 -1.46 -13.34 14.91
C ALA A 38 -1.44 -12.15 15.88
N ALA A 39 -1.47 -12.43 17.19
CA ALA A 39 -1.44 -11.38 18.22
C ALA A 39 -0.15 -10.56 18.19
N ALA A 40 1.01 -11.21 17.98
CA ALA A 40 2.28 -10.50 17.85
C ALA A 40 2.34 -9.62 16.60
N ASN A 41 1.88 -10.12 15.44
CA ASN A 41 1.80 -9.34 14.21
C ASN A 41 0.80 -8.20 14.31
N MET A 42 -0.32 -8.39 15.03
CA MET A 42 -1.27 -7.32 15.30
C MET A 42 -0.66 -6.21 16.15
N ALA A 43 0.06 -6.56 17.22
CA ALA A 43 0.77 -5.58 18.04
C ALA A 43 1.82 -4.81 17.22
N LEU A 44 2.54 -5.51 16.34
CA LEU A 44 3.50 -4.88 15.44
C LEU A 44 2.80 -3.94 14.44
N LEU A 45 1.68 -4.37 13.87
CA LEU A 45 0.89 -3.55 12.94
C LEU A 45 0.39 -2.27 13.62
N GLN A 46 -0.11 -2.35 14.85
CA GLN A 46 -0.52 -1.18 15.64
C GLN A 46 0.66 -0.22 15.92
N CYS A 47 1.83 -0.78 16.27
CA CYS A 47 3.04 0.03 16.48
C CYS A 47 3.46 0.76 15.19
N GLN A 48 3.52 0.04 14.06
CA GLN A 48 3.87 0.60 12.76
C GLN A 48 2.85 1.64 12.29
N SER A 49 1.55 1.34 12.40
CA SER A 49 0.46 2.25 12.03
C SER A 49 0.51 3.55 12.83
N THR A 50 0.72 3.47 14.15
CA THR A 50 0.87 4.67 15.00
C THR A 50 2.09 5.52 14.59
N VAL A 51 3.27 4.91 14.41
CA VAL A 51 4.49 5.65 14.03
C VAL A 51 4.35 6.27 12.63
N VAL A 52 3.87 5.50 11.65
CA VAL A 52 3.63 5.99 10.29
C VAL A 52 2.62 7.14 10.28
N ALA A 53 1.55 7.03 11.07
CA ALA A 53 0.56 8.10 11.19
C ALA A 53 1.16 9.36 11.80
N LEU A 54 2.00 9.26 12.84
CA LEU A 54 2.70 10.40 13.42
C LEU A 54 3.62 11.09 12.41
N VAL A 55 4.41 10.32 11.67
CA VAL A 55 5.32 10.86 10.64
C VAL A 55 4.52 11.54 9.53
N ALA A 56 3.46 10.90 9.03
CA ALA A 56 2.60 11.47 8.00
C ALA A 56 1.89 12.75 8.47
N CYS A 57 1.44 12.81 9.72
CA CYS A 57 0.87 14.02 10.31
C CYS A 57 1.92 15.13 10.44
N GLY A 58 3.14 14.80 10.88
CA GLY A 58 4.26 15.74 10.93
C GLY A 58 4.60 16.35 9.56
N LEU A 59 4.65 15.53 8.51
CA LEU A 59 4.87 15.99 7.14
C LEU A 59 3.71 16.87 6.64
N ALA A 60 2.47 16.52 6.97
CA ALA A 60 1.30 17.32 6.62
C ALA A 60 1.31 18.69 7.32
N LEU A 61 1.70 18.75 8.60
CA LEU A 61 1.88 20.00 9.33
C LEU A 61 3.02 20.84 8.74
N ALA A 62 4.17 20.24 8.45
CA ALA A 62 5.29 20.93 7.81
C ALA A 62 4.89 21.56 6.46
N LYS A 63 4.12 20.83 5.65
CA LYS A 63 3.54 21.34 4.40
C LYS A 63 2.58 22.51 4.65
N GLY A 64 1.71 22.39 5.66
CA GLY A 64 0.77 23.44 6.04
C GLY A 64 1.50 24.72 6.47
N PHE A 65 2.55 24.59 7.29
CA PHE A 65 3.40 25.70 7.72
C PHE A 65 4.07 26.40 6.54
N ALA A 66 4.65 25.63 5.61
CA ALA A 66 5.32 26.17 4.43
C ALA A 66 4.35 26.92 3.49
N ARG A 67 3.09 26.48 3.37
CA ARG A 67 2.10 27.08 2.46
C ARG A 67 1.37 28.30 3.03
N HIS A 68 1.11 28.31 4.34
CA HIS A 68 0.27 29.34 4.99
C HIS A 68 1.01 30.28 5.94
N GLY A 69 2.35 30.22 6.03
CA GLY A 69 3.15 31.25 6.69
C GLY A 69 2.98 31.34 8.21
N GLY A 70 2.56 30.28 8.90
CA GLY A 70 2.62 30.19 10.38
C GLY A 70 1.29 30.24 11.15
N THR A 71 0.13 30.32 10.50
CA THR A 71 -1.18 30.44 11.17
C THR A 71 -1.84 29.11 11.58
N ILE A 72 -1.05 28.06 11.84
CA ILE A 72 -1.60 26.78 12.32
C ILE A 72 -1.81 26.86 13.84
N THR A 73 -3.07 26.85 14.27
CA THR A 73 -3.39 26.77 15.70
C THR A 73 -2.98 25.39 16.26
N PRO A 74 -2.49 25.33 17.51
CA PRO A 74 -2.15 24.06 18.16
C PRO A 74 -3.33 23.08 18.18
N LEU A 75 -4.56 23.60 18.34
CA LEU A 75 -5.78 22.80 18.31
C LEU A 75 -6.01 22.15 16.93
N TYR A 76 -5.78 22.87 15.84
CA TYR A 76 -5.86 22.31 14.49
C TYR A 76 -4.81 21.22 14.27
N ALA A 77 -3.58 21.42 14.76
CA ALA A 77 -2.54 20.41 14.68
C ALA A 77 -2.90 19.14 15.47
N CYS A 78 -3.40 19.29 16.71
CA CYS A 78 -3.91 18.19 17.52
C CYS A 78 -5.07 17.47 16.85
N MET A 79 -6.00 18.20 16.24
CA MET A 79 -7.14 17.62 15.52
C MET A 79 -6.68 16.79 14.31
N LEU A 80 -5.74 17.30 13.51
CA LEU A 80 -5.19 16.57 12.37
C LEU A 80 -4.52 15.26 12.83
N CYS A 81 -3.71 15.34 13.88
CA CYS A 81 -3.07 14.17 14.49
C CYS A 81 -4.10 13.19 15.05
N ALA A 82 -5.12 13.65 15.78
CA ALA A 82 -6.15 12.81 16.35
C ALA A 82 -6.93 12.05 15.27
N CYS A 83 -7.33 12.72 14.19
CA CYS A 83 -8.03 12.10 13.06
C CYS A 83 -7.14 11.08 12.35
N GLY A 84 -5.88 11.43 12.07
CA GLY A 84 -4.91 10.56 11.42
C GLY A 84 -4.59 9.31 12.24
N LEU A 85 -4.26 9.48 13.52
CA LEU A 85 -3.92 8.39 14.44
C LEU A 85 -5.08 7.44 14.67
N THR A 86 -6.24 7.98 15.05
CA THR A 86 -7.41 7.14 15.38
C THR A 86 -7.81 6.32 14.17
N SER A 87 -7.88 6.96 13.01
CA SER A 87 -8.32 6.26 11.81
C SER A 87 -7.31 5.23 11.33
N ALA A 88 -6.01 5.53 11.37
CA ALA A 88 -4.96 4.57 11.02
C ALA A 88 -4.98 3.35 11.96
N ASN A 89 -5.06 3.58 13.27
CA ASN A 89 -5.05 2.50 14.27
C ASN A 89 -6.34 1.66 14.22
N VAL A 90 -7.51 2.29 14.08
CA VAL A 90 -8.79 1.57 13.94
C VAL A 90 -8.84 0.77 12.64
N ALA A 91 -8.47 1.38 11.51
CA ALA A 91 -8.44 0.68 10.23
C ALA A 91 -7.52 -0.53 10.27
N SER A 92 -6.27 -0.33 10.73
CA SER A 92 -5.29 -1.42 10.82
C SER A 92 -5.68 -2.51 11.82
N MET A 93 -6.42 -2.18 12.88
CA MET A 93 -6.92 -3.19 13.82
C MET A 93 -8.01 -4.06 13.18
N VAL A 94 -9.01 -3.43 12.57
CA VAL A 94 -10.14 -4.13 11.93
C VAL A 94 -9.66 -4.97 10.76
N LEU A 95 -8.87 -4.36 9.87
CA LEU A 95 -8.44 -4.98 8.64
C LEU A 95 -7.33 -6.00 8.88
N GLY A 96 -6.40 -5.74 9.81
CA GLY A 96 -5.45 -6.74 10.27
C GLY A 96 -6.12 -7.98 10.85
N ALA A 97 -7.23 -7.82 11.59
CA ALA A 97 -7.95 -8.94 12.19
C ALA A 97 -8.72 -9.74 11.13
N PHE A 98 -9.36 -9.03 10.21
CA PHE A 98 -10.02 -9.62 9.04
C PHE A 98 -9.04 -10.43 8.20
N MET A 99 -7.92 -9.81 7.80
CA MET A 99 -6.93 -10.46 6.94
C MET A 99 -6.25 -11.64 7.63
N THR A 100 -5.97 -11.55 8.92
CA THR A 100 -5.46 -12.69 9.68
C THR A 100 -6.45 -13.85 9.67
N THR A 101 -7.75 -13.56 9.82
CA THR A 101 -8.80 -14.58 9.75
C THR A 101 -8.84 -15.24 8.38
N VAL A 102 -8.76 -14.46 7.29
CA VAL A 102 -8.71 -14.99 5.91
C VAL A 102 -7.54 -15.95 5.72
N VAL A 103 -6.33 -15.59 6.18
CA VAL A 103 -5.15 -16.46 6.08
C VAL A 103 -5.35 -17.78 6.84
N LEU A 104 -5.89 -17.72 8.06
CA LEU A 104 -6.13 -18.91 8.88
C LEU A 104 -7.23 -19.81 8.28
N VAL A 105 -8.28 -19.23 7.70
CA VAL A 105 -9.34 -19.97 7.02
C VAL A 105 -8.83 -20.62 5.74
N ALA A 106 -8.07 -19.89 4.91
CA ALA A 106 -7.48 -20.44 3.69
C ALA A 106 -6.64 -21.70 3.99
N ARG A 107 -5.83 -21.64 5.05
CA ARG A 107 -5.07 -22.80 5.54
C ARG A 107 -5.98 -23.96 5.96
N ARG A 108 -7.04 -23.71 6.74
CA ARG A 108 -7.97 -24.76 7.18
C ARG A 108 -8.67 -25.45 6.01
N CYS A 109 -8.89 -24.72 4.92
CA CYS A 109 -9.45 -25.26 3.67
C CYS A 109 -8.41 -25.97 2.79
N GLY A 110 -7.14 -26.07 3.20
CA GLY A 110 -6.06 -26.65 2.39
C GLY A 110 -5.67 -25.80 1.18
N LEU A 111 -6.09 -24.53 1.13
CA LEU A 111 -5.76 -23.60 0.07
C LEU A 111 -4.46 -22.87 0.40
N ASN A 112 -3.67 -22.57 -0.63
CA ASN A 112 -2.49 -21.71 -0.47
C ASN A 112 -2.95 -20.27 -0.12
N PRO A 113 -2.56 -19.71 1.04
CA PRO A 113 -2.96 -18.36 1.42
C PRO A 113 -2.50 -17.27 0.44
N ASP A 114 -1.37 -17.45 -0.26
CA ASP A 114 -0.89 -16.49 -1.27
C ASP A 114 -1.85 -16.37 -2.47
N ASN A 115 -2.65 -17.41 -2.74
CA ASN A 115 -3.62 -17.41 -3.84
C ASN A 115 -4.99 -16.83 -3.43
N VAL A 116 -5.25 -16.68 -2.13
CA VAL A 116 -6.56 -16.26 -1.60
C VAL A 116 -6.44 -14.96 -0.83
N ALA A 117 -5.60 -14.95 0.22
CA ALA A 117 -5.44 -13.81 1.10
C ALA A 117 -4.76 -12.62 0.41
N ALA A 118 -3.75 -12.83 -0.44
CA ALA A 118 -3.08 -11.71 -1.11
C ALA A 118 -4.00 -10.97 -2.11
N PRO A 119 -4.79 -11.63 -2.97
CA PRO A 119 -5.79 -10.95 -3.79
C PRO A 119 -6.92 -10.29 -2.97
N ILE A 120 -7.41 -10.95 -1.91
CA ILE A 120 -8.46 -10.39 -1.05
C ILE A 120 -7.96 -9.13 -0.34
N ALA A 121 -6.74 -9.17 0.21
CA ALA A 121 -6.10 -8.02 0.83
C ALA A 121 -5.99 -6.86 -0.15
N ALA A 122 -5.52 -7.14 -1.38
CA ALA A 122 -5.44 -6.17 -2.46
C ALA A 122 -6.80 -5.56 -2.83
N SER A 123 -7.85 -6.36 -3.00
CA SER A 123 -9.14 -5.85 -3.52
C SER A 123 -10.05 -5.22 -2.45
N LEU A 124 -10.02 -5.75 -1.23
CA LEU A 124 -10.89 -5.30 -0.15
C LEU A 124 -10.19 -4.35 0.82
N GLY A 125 -8.86 -4.38 0.88
CA GLY A 125 -8.07 -3.55 1.78
C GLY A 125 -8.35 -2.07 1.56
N ASP A 126 -8.04 -1.54 0.38
CA ASP A 126 -8.18 -0.11 0.08
C ASP A 126 -9.61 0.42 0.29
N LEU A 127 -10.63 -0.34 -0.12
CA LEU A 127 -12.04 0.05 0.04
C LEU A 127 -12.47 0.03 1.51
N THR A 128 -12.05 -0.97 2.28
CA THR A 128 -12.33 -1.02 3.72
C THR A 128 -11.56 0.05 4.50
N THR A 129 -10.31 0.32 4.14
CA THR A 129 -9.54 1.43 4.72
C THR A 129 -10.19 2.78 4.41
N LEU A 130 -10.61 3.05 3.17
CA LEU A 130 -11.30 4.28 2.79
C LEU A 130 -12.59 4.49 3.58
N THR A 131 -13.43 3.46 3.65
CA THR A 131 -14.72 3.54 4.35
C THR A 131 -14.56 3.70 5.85
N LEU A 132 -13.63 2.97 6.48
CA LEU A 132 -13.31 3.11 7.90
C LEU A 132 -12.69 4.46 8.21
N LEU A 133 -11.70 4.91 7.43
CA LEU A 133 -11.05 6.21 7.59
C LEU A 133 -12.08 7.34 7.48
N SER A 134 -12.94 7.31 6.46
CA SER A 134 -13.99 8.29 6.24
C SER A 134 -15.00 8.32 7.41
N THR A 135 -15.43 7.14 7.89
CA THR A 135 -16.40 7.03 8.98
C THR A 135 -15.82 7.47 10.32
N VAL A 136 -14.59 7.05 10.66
CA VAL A 136 -13.93 7.44 11.91
C VAL A 136 -13.59 8.93 11.91
N SER A 137 -13.03 9.44 10.81
CA SER A 137 -12.67 10.86 10.68
C SER A 137 -13.90 11.76 10.77
N SER A 138 -15.01 11.42 10.10
CA SER A 138 -16.24 12.23 10.14
C SER A 138 -16.84 12.32 11.55
N ARG A 139 -16.82 11.22 12.32
CA ARG A 139 -17.28 11.21 13.71
C ARG A 139 -16.37 12.03 14.63
N LEU A 140 -15.06 11.96 14.43
CA LEU A 140 -14.10 12.71 15.24
C LEU A 140 -14.14 14.22 14.93
N LEU A 141 -14.46 14.58 13.68
CA LEU A 141 -14.59 15.97 13.23
C LEU A 141 -15.65 16.76 13.99
N VAL A 142 -16.70 16.09 14.48
CA VAL A 142 -17.78 16.71 15.29
C VAL A 142 -17.21 17.38 16.55
N TRP A 143 -16.09 16.87 17.05
CA TRP A 143 -15.46 17.32 18.28
C TRP A 143 -14.19 18.14 18.03
N LYS A 144 -14.02 18.67 16.82
CA LYS A 144 -12.82 19.41 16.40
C LYS A 144 -12.47 20.58 17.30
N ASP A 145 -13.48 21.24 17.87
CA ASP A 145 -13.31 22.44 18.69
C ASP A 145 -13.15 22.10 20.18
N SER A 146 -13.20 20.81 20.56
CA SER A 146 -13.04 20.38 21.95
C SER A 146 -11.56 20.45 22.36
N PRO A 147 -11.20 21.27 23.37
CA PRO A 147 -9.81 21.44 23.81
C PRO A 147 -9.28 20.24 24.59
N LEU A 148 -10.14 19.30 25.01
CA LEU A 148 -9.76 18.11 25.77
C LEU A 148 -9.77 16.85 24.94
N MET A 149 -10.75 16.71 24.02
CA MET A 149 -10.97 15.45 23.35
C MET A 149 -9.87 15.16 22.30
N THR A 150 -9.51 16.14 21.47
CA THR A 150 -8.49 15.94 20.44
C THR A 150 -7.10 15.70 21.02
N PRO A 151 -6.60 16.45 22.04
CA PRO A 151 -5.31 16.14 22.64
C PRO A 151 -5.34 14.84 23.45
N GLY A 152 -6.46 14.52 24.10
CA GLY A 152 -6.63 13.27 24.85
C GLY A 152 -6.50 12.03 23.97
N VAL A 153 -7.09 12.06 22.77
CA VAL A 153 -6.98 10.96 21.78
C VAL A 153 -5.55 10.79 21.27
N VAL A 154 -4.85 11.90 21.00
CA VAL A 154 -3.42 11.86 20.63
C VAL A 154 -2.59 11.28 21.76
N ALA A 155 -2.80 11.76 22.99
CA ALA A 155 -2.08 11.28 24.17
C ALA A 155 -2.30 9.78 24.40
N LEU A 156 -3.56 9.31 24.32
CA LEU A 156 -3.87 7.88 24.43
C LEU A 156 -3.14 7.04 23.38
N SER A 157 -3.14 7.48 22.11
CA SER A 157 -2.47 6.77 21.02
C SER A 157 -0.96 6.66 21.26
N VAL A 158 -0.33 7.73 21.74
CA VAL A 158 1.10 7.75 22.08
C VAL A 158 1.41 6.89 23.31
N LEU A 159 0.53 6.88 24.32
CA LEU A 159 0.69 6.07 25.54
C LEU A 159 0.53 4.56 25.27
N LEU A 160 -0.26 4.17 24.27
CA LEU A 160 -0.40 2.78 23.85
C LEU A 160 0.81 2.27 23.05
N LEU A 161 1.58 3.16 22.41
CA LEU A 161 2.75 2.81 21.60
C LEU A 161 3.79 1.93 22.33
N PRO A 162 4.25 2.24 23.56
CA PRO A 162 5.19 1.37 24.29
C PRO A 162 4.61 -0.02 24.58
N ILE A 163 3.29 -0.13 24.80
CA ILE A 163 2.62 -1.41 25.05
C ILE A 163 2.67 -2.26 23.78
N TRP A 164 2.31 -1.68 22.63
CA TRP A 164 2.38 -2.37 21.34
C TRP A 164 3.80 -2.79 20.98
N PHE A 165 4.76 -1.89 21.20
CA PHE A 165 6.18 -2.18 20.98
C PHE A 165 6.65 -3.36 21.82
N PHE A 166 6.33 -3.39 23.13
CA PHE A 166 6.73 -4.47 24.01
C PHE A 166 6.12 -5.82 23.62
N LEU A 167 4.81 -5.83 23.32
CA LEU A 167 4.09 -7.03 22.86
C LEU A 167 4.71 -7.59 21.56
N ALA A 168 5.02 -6.71 20.60
CA ALA A 168 5.66 -7.08 19.35
C ALA A 168 7.13 -7.50 19.54
N PHE A 169 7.87 -6.90 20.46
CA PHE A 169 9.29 -7.23 20.69
C PHE A 169 9.48 -8.60 21.37
N LYS A 170 8.50 -9.07 22.14
CA LYS A 170 8.55 -10.35 22.84
C LYS A 170 8.56 -11.56 21.91
N HIS A 171 8.04 -11.44 20.69
CA HIS A 171 7.98 -12.53 19.73
C HIS A 171 9.12 -12.44 18.72
N GLU A 172 9.81 -13.55 18.46
CA GLU A 172 11.06 -13.58 17.69
C GLU A 172 10.91 -13.06 16.26
N ASN A 173 9.89 -13.54 15.53
CA ASN A 173 9.60 -13.10 14.16
C ASN A 173 9.37 -11.58 14.08
N THR A 174 8.53 -11.01 14.94
CA THR A 174 8.21 -9.57 14.93
C THR A 174 9.33 -8.70 15.50
N ARG A 175 10.15 -9.24 16.41
CA ARG A 175 11.35 -8.57 16.92
C ARG A 175 12.35 -8.28 15.81
N SER A 176 12.53 -9.20 14.86
CA SER A 176 13.40 -8.97 13.70
C SER A 176 12.90 -7.78 12.85
N VAL A 177 11.59 -7.74 12.59
CA VAL A 177 10.95 -6.65 11.84
C VAL A 177 11.07 -5.32 12.56
N LEU A 178 10.89 -5.27 13.87
CA LEU A 178 11.08 -4.05 14.67
C LEU A 178 12.52 -3.51 14.66
N LYS A 179 13.53 -4.33 14.39
CA LYS A 179 14.92 -3.88 14.35
C LYS A 179 15.32 -3.33 13.00
N VAL A 180 14.85 -3.95 11.92
CA VAL A 180 15.38 -3.74 10.56
C VAL A 180 14.34 -3.18 9.58
N GLY A 181 13.05 -3.25 9.91
CA GLY A 181 11.95 -2.89 9.01
C GLY A 181 11.65 -1.39 8.90
N TRP A 182 12.25 -0.52 9.74
CA TRP A 182 11.93 0.91 9.75
C TRP A 182 12.37 1.68 8.50
N PRO A 183 13.60 1.53 7.98
CA PRO A 183 14.06 2.36 6.87
C PRO A 183 13.17 2.24 5.61
N PRO A 184 12.76 1.04 5.16
CA PRO A 184 11.86 0.89 4.01
C PRO A 184 10.47 1.49 4.24
N ILE A 185 9.90 1.31 5.44
CA ILE A 185 8.59 1.86 5.78
C ILE A 185 8.65 3.39 5.79
N LEU A 186 9.63 3.99 6.45
CA LEU A 186 9.79 5.44 6.50
C LEU A 186 10.10 6.04 5.12
N ALA A 187 10.92 5.36 4.32
CA ALA A 187 11.16 5.76 2.93
C ALA A 187 9.86 5.72 2.11
N ALA A 188 9.01 4.71 2.30
CA ALA A 188 7.69 4.65 1.67
C ALA A 188 6.81 5.83 2.08
N VAL A 189 6.80 6.23 3.36
CA VAL A 189 6.06 7.42 3.82
C VAL A 189 6.51 8.68 3.07
N MET A 190 7.82 8.85 2.90
CA MET A 190 8.39 9.99 2.19
C MET A 190 7.99 10.00 0.71
N VAL A 191 8.14 8.86 0.01
CA VAL A 191 7.80 8.73 -1.42
C VAL A 191 6.29 8.98 -1.63
N SER A 192 5.44 8.37 -0.82
CA SER A 192 3.98 8.56 -0.91
C SER A 192 3.58 10.02 -0.62
N SER A 193 4.32 10.72 0.26
CA SER A 193 4.09 12.15 0.52
C SER A 193 4.38 13.04 -0.71
N PHE A 194 5.42 12.72 -1.50
CA PHE A 194 5.65 13.38 -2.78
C PHE A 194 4.54 13.08 -3.79
N GLY A 195 4.07 11.83 -3.86
CA GLY A 195 2.92 11.46 -4.69
C GLY A 195 1.66 12.24 -4.30
N GLY A 196 1.41 12.39 -3.01
CA GLY A 196 0.32 13.20 -2.47
C GLY A 196 0.42 14.70 -2.82
N TYR A 197 1.63 15.23 -3.03
CA TYR A 197 1.81 16.61 -3.48
C TYR A 197 1.39 16.79 -4.94
N ILE A 198 1.78 15.86 -5.81
CA ILE A 198 1.35 15.84 -7.21
C ILE A 198 -0.16 15.65 -7.30
N LEU A 199 -0.73 14.77 -6.48
CA LEU A 199 -2.17 14.53 -6.40
C LEU A 199 -2.93 15.81 -6.03
N ASP A 200 -2.53 16.51 -4.98
CA ASP A 200 -3.18 17.75 -4.55
C ASP A 200 -3.20 18.80 -5.66
N PHE A 201 -2.10 18.93 -6.41
CA PHE A 201 -2.05 19.82 -7.57
C PHE A 201 -3.00 19.36 -8.69
N SER A 202 -2.98 18.07 -9.00
CA SER A 202 -3.70 17.50 -10.15
C SER A 202 -5.21 17.52 -9.95
N VAL A 203 -5.70 17.23 -8.74
CA VAL A 203 -7.13 17.26 -8.41
C VAL A 203 -7.71 18.67 -8.48
N ILE A 204 -6.92 19.70 -8.18
CA ILE A 204 -7.34 21.10 -8.32
C ILE A 204 -7.37 21.52 -9.80
N ARG A 205 -6.43 21.00 -10.61
CA ARG A 205 -6.28 21.38 -12.02
C ARG A 205 -7.27 20.66 -12.94
N PHE A 206 -7.53 19.37 -12.70
CA PHE A 206 -8.30 18.50 -13.59
C PHE A 206 -9.46 17.87 -12.83
N GLU A 207 -10.70 18.19 -13.23
CA GLU A 207 -11.88 17.62 -12.59
C GLU A 207 -11.98 16.11 -12.90
N GLY A 208 -12.30 15.29 -11.90
CA GLY A 208 -12.49 13.85 -12.10
C GLY A 208 -11.22 13.01 -12.20
N ILE A 209 -10.02 13.62 -12.21
CA ILE A 209 -8.76 12.86 -12.22
C ILE A 209 -8.61 11.98 -10.97
N ALA A 210 -9.16 12.40 -9.83
CA ALA A 210 -9.08 11.68 -8.56
C ALA A 210 -9.62 10.24 -8.64
N LEU A 211 -10.71 10.04 -9.39
CA LEU A 211 -11.36 8.73 -9.52
C LEU A 211 -10.47 7.75 -10.30
N HIS A 212 -9.90 8.24 -11.41
CA HIS A 212 -8.99 7.50 -12.28
C HIS A 212 -7.64 7.23 -11.60
N LEU A 213 -7.12 8.19 -10.84
CA LEU A 213 -5.90 8.04 -10.05
C LEU A 213 -6.02 6.94 -8.99
N SER A 214 -7.16 6.89 -8.31
CA SER A 214 -7.44 5.84 -7.33
C SER A 214 -7.35 4.45 -7.97
N ALA A 215 -7.99 4.26 -9.14
CA ALA A 215 -7.96 2.98 -9.84
C ALA A 215 -6.58 2.59 -10.38
N VAL A 216 -5.83 3.53 -10.98
CA VAL A 216 -4.46 3.28 -11.46
C VAL A 216 -3.52 2.90 -10.31
N ASN A 217 -3.52 3.68 -9.23
CA ASN A 217 -2.66 3.43 -8.08
C ASN A 217 -3.02 2.13 -7.35
N ALA A 218 -4.32 1.90 -7.11
CA ALA A 218 -4.78 0.69 -6.43
C ALA A 218 -4.45 -0.57 -7.23
N VAL A 219 -4.77 -0.62 -8.52
CA VAL A 219 -4.47 -1.81 -9.35
C VAL A 219 -2.96 -2.02 -9.47
N GLY A 220 -2.20 -0.96 -9.76
CA GLY A 220 -0.75 -1.06 -9.94
C GLY A 220 -0.01 -1.49 -8.67
N GLY A 221 -0.25 -0.80 -7.56
CA GLY A 221 0.38 -1.09 -6.27
C GLY A 221 0.07 -2.50 -5.78
N ASN A 222 -1.20 -2.92 -5.89
CA ASN A 222 -1.63 -4.23 -5.43
C ASN A 222 -1.07 -5.39 -6.26
N LEU A 223 -1.05 -5.27 -7.61
CA LEU A 223 -0.43 -6.28 -8.47
C LEU A 223 1.07 -6.42 -8.19
N ALA A 224 1.76 -5.30 -7.98
CA ALA A 224 3.18 -5.29 -7.67
C ALA A 224 3.46 -5.90 -6.28
N ALA A 225 2.57 -5.72 -5.32
CA ALA A 225 2.65 -6.35 -4.00
C ALA A 225 2.42 -7.87 -4.07
N ILE A 226 1.41 -8.34 -4.85
CA ILE A 226 1.21 -9.78 -5.13
C ILE A 226 2.48 -10.38 -5.75
N TYR A 227 3.10 -9.66 -6.67
CA TYR A 227 4.35 -10.09 -7.29
C TYR A 227 5.51 -10.18 -6.28
N CYS A 228 5.65 -9.21 -5.38
CA CYS A 228 6.62 -9.27 -4.27
C CYS A 228 6.43 -10.51 -3.39
N CYS A 229 5.19 -10.80 -2.96
CA CYS A 229 4.89 -11.98 -2.13
C CYS A 229 5.30 -13.26 -2.86
N ARG A 230 4.92 -13.41 -4.14
CA ARG A 230 5.29 -14.59 -4.93
C ARG A 230 6.80 -14.74 -5.07
N LEU A 231 7.51 -13.64 -5.28
CA LEU A 231 8.96 -13.64 -5.44
C LEU A 231 9.69 -13.99 -4.13
N SER A 232 9.20 -13.48 -3.01
CA SER A 232 9.69 -13.81 -1.67
C SER A 232 9.49 -15.30 -1.34
N THR A 233 8.29 -15.83 -1.57
CA THR A 233 7.99 -17.27 -1.41
C THR A 233 8.84 -18.12 -2.36
N PHE A 234 9.07 -17.67 -3.60
CA PHE A 234 9.95 -18.35 -4.55
C PHE A 234 11.40 -18.46 -4.05
N LEU A 235 11.98 -17.37 -3.57
CA LEU A 235 13.34 -17.35 -3.02
C LEU A 235 13.44 -18.21 -1.76
N SER A 236 12.49 -18.05 -0.83
CA SER A 236 12.45 -18.79 0.44
C SER A 236 12.36 -20.31 0.26
N ARG A 237 11.81 -20.78 -0.86
CA ARG A 237 11.71 -22.22 -1.18
C ARG A 237 12.94 -22.79 -1.86
N ARG A 238 13.74 -21.96 -2.54
CA ARG A 238 14.84 -22.44 -3.41
C ARG A 238 16.23 -22.18 -2.85
N VAL A 239 16.42 -21.10 -2.12
CA VAL A 239 17.75 -20.65 -1.68
C VAL A 239 17.72 -20.19 -0.23
N GLU A 240 18.86 -20.31 0.44
CA GLU A 240 19.04 -19.71 1.76
C GLU A 240 19.13 -18.18 1.67
N MET A 241 18.74 -17.51 2.74
CA MET A 241 18.74 -16.06 2.82
C MET A 241 20.16 -15.49 2.63
N GLY A 242 20.31 -14.54 1.70
CA GLY A 242 21.60 -13.96 1.32
C GLY A 242 22.26 -14.61 0.11
N VAL A 243 21.78 -15.76 -0.37
CA VAL A 243 22.27 -16.44 -1.58
C VAL A 243 21.25 -16.25 -2.70
N LEU A 244 21.73 -15.89 -3.90
CA LEU A 244 20.88 -15.74 -5.09
C LEU A 244 20.82 -17.06 -5.88
N PRO A 245 19.71 -17.34 -6.59
CA PRO A 245 19.61 -18.51 -7.45
C PRO A 245 20.70 -18.50 -8.54
N ALA A 246 21.35 -19.63 -8.79
CA ALA A 246 22.42 -19.73 -9.79
C ALA A 246 21.94 -19.39 -11.22
N GLU A 247 20.67 -19.69 -11.52
CA GLU A 247 20.01 -19.38 -12.79
C GLU A 247 19.74 -17.89 -12.99
N ASP A 248 19.69 -17.10 -11.91
CA ASP A 248 19.36 -15.68 -11.95
C ASP A 248 20.09 -14.90 -10.84
N ALA A 249 21.41 -14.78 -11.00
CA ALA A 249 22.29 -14.10 -10.05
C ALA A 249 22.24 -12.56 -10.17
N THR A 250 21.41 -12.02 -11.06
CA THR A 250 21.35 -10.58 -11.30
C THR A 250 20.47 -9.87 -10.27
N ARG A 251 21.05 -8.85 -9.62
CA ARG A 251 20.36 -8.04 -8.60
C ARG A 251 19.35 -7.09 -9.22
N CYS A 252 19.70 -6.50 -10.37
CA CYS A 252 18.82 -5.60 -11.11
C CYS A 252 18.11 -6.39 -12.20
N ALA A 253 16.79 -6.20 -12.30
CA ALA A 253 15.99 -6.83 -13.33
C ALA A 253 16.38 -6.28 -14.72
N ASN A 254 16.67 -7.17 -15.66
CA ASN A 254 16.72 -6.79 -17.08
C ASN A 254 15.29 -6.82 -17.64
N PRO A 255 14.78 -5.71 -18.22
CA PRO A 255 13.41 -5.66 -18.72
C PRO A 255 13.13 -6.68 -19.83
N LEU A 256 14.10 -6.94 -20.71
CA LEU A 256 13.95 -7.94 -21.76
C LEU A 256 13.85 -9.35 -21.17
N VAL A 257 14.65 -9.66 -20.16
CA VAL A 257 14.60 -10.97 -19.49
C VAL A 257 13.29 -11.12 -18.72
N LEU A 258 12.83 -10.08 -18.04
CA LEU A 258 11.61 -10.14 -17.25
C LEU A 258 10.35 -10.29 -18.13
N PHE A 259 10.24 -9.47 -19.18
CA PHE A 259 9.04 -9.41 -20.01
C PHE A 259 9.07 -10.30 -21.24
N ALA A 260 10.24 -10.76 -21.71
CA ALA A 260 10.35 -11.67 -22.86
C ALA A 260 10.99 -13.03 -22.52
N GLY A 261 11.58 -13.20 -21.33
CA GLY A 261 12.22 -14.45 -20.93
C GLY A 261 11.24 -15.56 -20.52
N SER A 262 11.71 -16.81 -20.53
CA SER A 262 10.92 -18.02 -20.21
C SER A 262 10.88 -18.38 -18.72
N SER A 263 11.45 -17.56 -17.84
CA SER A 263 11.50 -17.86 -16.40
C SER A 263 10.11 -17.89 -15.75
N GLU A 264 9.95 -18.69 -14.69
CA GLU A 264 8.72 -18.78 -13.91
C GLU A 264 8.30 -17.40 -13.36
N VAL A 265 9.29 -16.65 -12.86
CA VAL A 265 9.13 -15.28 -12.34
C VAL A 265 8.67 -14.32 -13.45
N GLY A 266 9.28 -14.38 -14.64
CA GLY A 266 8.88 -13.57 -15.80
C GLY A 266 7.48 -13.91 -16.32
N ARG A 267 7.09 -15.18 -16.27
CA ARG A 267 5.73 -15.61 -16.63
C ARG A 267 4.69 -14.98 -15.69
N VAL A 268 4.93 -14.97 -14.38
CA VAL A 268 4.03 -14.32 -13.42
C VAL A 268 3.94 -12.81 -13.69
N ALA A 269 5.08 -12.14 -13.92
CA ALA A 269 5.10 -10.71 -14.23
C ALA A 269 4.28 -10.37 -15.49
N ARG A 270 4.41 -11.15 -16.57
CA ARG A 270 3.61 -10.98 -17.79
C ARG A 270 2.12 -11.19 -17.56
N ILE A 271 1.74 -12.22 -16.81
CA ILE A 271 0.32 -12.47 -16.49
C ILE A 271 -0.26 -11.27 -15.73
N LEU A 272 0.45 -10.78 -14.71
CA LEU A 272 0.01 -9.61 -13.94
C LEU A 272 -0.09 -8.36 -14.81
N LEU A 273 0.85 -8.13 -15.73
CA LEU A 273 0.82 -7.02 -16.68
C LEU A 273 -0.37 -7.12 -17.64
N LEU A 274 -0.67 -8.32 -18.16
CA LEU A 274 -1.81 -8.54 -19.07
C LEU A 274 -3.16 -8.37 -18.37
N VAL A 275 -3.25 -8.71 -17.08
CA VAL A 275 -4.47 -8.53 -16.27
C VAL A 275 -4.82 -7.04 -16.08
N VAL A 276 -3.85 -6.13 -16.21
CA VAL A 276 -4.09 -4.67 -16.15
C VAL A 276 -5.07 -4.22 -17.22
N ILE A 277 -5.00 -4.78 -18.44
CA ILE A 277 -5.84 -4.34 -19.56
C ILE A 277 -7.34 -4.52 -19.26
N PRO A 278 -7.84 -5.75 -19.04
CA PRO A 278 -9.25 -5.94 -18.71
C PRO A 278 -9.62 -5.27 -17.38
N GLY A 279 -8.73 -5.26 -16.39
CA GLY A 279 -8.98 -4.62 -15.10
C GLY A 279 -9.25 -3.12 -15.24
N GLN A 280 -8.41 -2.42 -15.98
CA GLN A 280 -8.54 -0.97 -16.17
C GLN A 280 -9.72 -0.59 -17.06
N LEU A 281 -10.04 -1.40 -18.08
CA LEU A 281 -11.24 -1.18 -18.89
C LEU A 281 -12.52 -1.37 -18.07
N ILE A 282 -12.57 -2.36 -17.17
CA ILE A 282 -13.70 -2.54 -16.25
C ILE A 282 -13.82 -1.35 -15.31
N PHE A 283 -12.71 -0.89 -14.72
CA PHE A 283 -12.74 0.29 -13.85
C PHE A 283 -13.23 1.52 -14.59
N LEU A 284 -12.65 1.82 -15.76
CA LEU A 284 -12.99 2.99 -16.56
C LEU A 284 -14.48 3.00 -16.94
N THR A 285 -15.00 1.89 -17.45
CA THR A 285 -16.41 1.75 -17.84
C THR A 285 -17.35 1.84 -16.64
N ALA A 286 -17.03 1.17 -15.53
CA ALA A 286 -17.86 1.19 -14.33
C ALA A 286 -17.91 2.60 -13.71
N THR A 287 -16.77 3.29 -13.63
CA THR A 287 -16.70 4.63 -13.03
C THR A 287 -17.46 5.66 -13.85
N ASP A 288 -17.38 5.58 -15.18
CA ASP A 288 -18.06 6.50 -16.09
C ASP A 288 -19.58 6.30 -16.02
N LEU A 289 -20.02 5.03 -16.04
CA LEU A 289 -21.43 4.68 -15.92
C LEU A 289 -22.01 5.10 -14.56
N LEU A 290 -21.25 4.95 -13.47
CA LEU A 290 -21.68 5.39 -12.14
C LEU A 290 -21.77 6.91 -12.02
N ARG A 291 -20.91 7.66 -12.72
CA ARG A 291 -20.85 9.12 -12.62
C ARG A 291 -21.84 9.83 -13.54
N TYR A 292 -21.97 9.38 -14.78
CA TYR A 292 -22.74 10.07 -15.82
C TYR A 292 -23.94 9.28 -16.34
N GLY A 293 -24.14 8.03 -15.91
CA GLY A 293 -25.23 7.17 -16.37
C GLY A 293 -25.16 6.79 -17.86
N SER A 294 -24.09 7.19 -18.56
CA SER A 294 -23.84 6.99 -19.98
C SER A 294 -22.34 6.83 -20.21
N PHE A 295 -21.95 6.28 -21.37
CA PHE A 295 -20.55 6.08 -21.73
C PHE A 295 -20.04 7.27 -22.54
N ASN A 296 -19.27 8.16 -21.90
CA ASN A 296 -18.76 9.41 -22.46
C ASN A 296 -17.21 9.44 -22.57
N VAL A 297 -16.53 8.33 -22.28
CA VAL A 297 -15.07 8.20 -22.40
C VAL A 297 -14.62 8.36 -23.85
N THR A 298 -13.73 9.33 -24.13
CA THR A 298 -13.14 9.46 -25.47
C THR A 298 -12.18 8.29 -25.77
N PRO A 299 -12.09 7.82 -27.03
CA PRO A 299 -11.15 6.77 -27.40
C PRO A 299 -9.69 7.11 -27.08
N LEU A 300 -9.32 8.40 -27.20
CA LEU A 300 -7.99 8.89 -26.88
C LEU A 300 -7.70 8.80 -25.38
N PHE A 301 -8.64 9.26 -24.54
CA PHE A 301 -8.52 9.14 -23.09
C PHE A 301 -8.43 7.67 -22.66
N GLY A 302 -9.32 6.81 -23.18
CA GLY A 302 -9.31 5.38 -22.87
C GLY A 302 -7.99 4.70 -23.23
N PHE A 303 -7.42 5.02 -24.40
CA PHE A 303 -6.12 4.52 -24.81
C PHE A 303 -4.99 4.99 -23.88
N LEU A 304 -4.91 6.30 -23.60
CA LEU A 304 -3.86 6.85 -22.74
C LEU A 304 -3.98 6.34 -21.30
N TYR A 305 -5.19 6.19 -20.79
CA TYR A 305 -5.46 5.66 -19.45
C TYR A 305 -4.92 4.24 -19.28
N VAL A 306 -5.24 3.34 -20.22
CA VAL A 306 -4.73 1.96 -20.19
C VAL A 306 -3.21 1.92 -20.42
N LEU A 307 -2.68 2.76 -21.31
CA LEU A 307 -1.25 2.87 -21.55
C LEU A 307 -0.49 3.31 -20.29
N VAL A 308 -0.97 4.33 -19.59
CA VAL A 308 -0.40 4.80 -18.33
C VAL A 308 -0.38 3.68 -17.29
N ALA A 309 -1.49 2.96 -17.13
CA ALA A 309 -1.56 1.86 -16.17
C ALA A 309 -0.59 0.72 -16.53
N LEU A 310 -0.45 0.37 -17.81
CA LEU A 310 0.51 -0.62 -18.27
C LEU A 310 1.96 -0.20 -18.00
N VAL A 311 2.30 1.05 -18.32
CA VAL A 311 3.64 1.61 -18.09
C VAL A 311 3.95 1.64 -16.59
N GLN A 312 3.02 2.11 -15.77
CA GLN A 312 3.16 2.14 -14.32
C GLN A 312 3.40 0.72 -13.77
N VAL A 313 2.54 -0.25 -14.08
CA VAL A 313 2.69 -1.63 -13.60
C VAL A 313 4.00 -2.25 -14.09
N ALA A 314 4.41 -2.01 -15.34
CA ALA A 314 5.69 -2.51 -15.84
C ALA A 314 6.89 -1.95 -15.03
N ILE A 315 6.88 -0.66 -14.72
CA ILE A 315 7.89 -0.02 -13.85
C ILE A 315 7.87 -0.69 -12.46
N LEU A 316 6.69 -0.88 -11.87
CA LEU A 316 6.57 -1.48 -10.54
C LEU A 316 7.06 -2.93 -10.51
N LEU A 317 6.75 -3.75 -11.51
CA LEU A 317 7.23 -5.14 -11.58
C LEU A 317 8.76 -5.20 -11.68
N LEU A 318 9.39 -4.29 -12.43
CA LEU A 318 10.86 -4.18 -12.51
C LEU A 318 11.47 -3.77 -11.16
N LEU A 319 10.87 -2.77 -10.51
CA LEU A 319 11.29 -2.32 -9.19
C LEU A 319 11.13 -3.43 -8.16
N SER A 320 9.99 -4.13 -8.14
CA SER A 320 9.73 -5.27 -7.24
C SER A 320 10.77 -6.37 -7.42
N ARG A 321 11.05 -6.78 -8.66
CA ARG A 321 12.05 -7.82 -8.94
C ARG A 321 13.44 -7.42 -8.44
N SER A 322 13.82 -6.16 -8.64
CA SER A 322 15.14 -5.66 -8.24
C SER A 322 15.22 -5.52 -6.72
N LEU A 323 14.22 -4.91 -6.10
CA LEU A 323 14.19 -4.63 -4.67
C LEU A 323 14.15 -5.91 -3.84
N VAL A 324 13.33 -6.89 -4.21
CA VAL A 324 13.25 -8.18 -3.49
C VAL A 324 14.60 -8.90 -3.51
N TYR A 325 15.31 -8.90 -4.63
CA TYR A 325 16.64 -9.54 -4.73
C TYR A 325 17.72 -8.77 -3.96
N TRP A 326 17.66 -7.44 -3.96
CA TRP A 326 18.54 -6.61 -3.14
C TRP A 326 18.33 -6.87 -1.65
N LEU A 327 17.09 -6.87 -1.18
CA LEU A 327 16.74 -7.16 0.20
C LEU A 327 17.17 -8.58 0.58
N TRP A 328 16.90 -9.56 -0.29
CA TRP A 328 17.31 -10.94 -0.07
C TRP A 328 18.81 -11.07 0.09
N TRP A 329 19.59 -10.42 -0.78
CA TRP A 329 21.05 -10.41 -0.73
C TRP A 329 21.58 -9.77 0.56
N TRP A 330 20.92 -8.72 1.05
CA TRP A 330 21.23 -8.08 2.34
C TRP A 330 20.71 -8.83 3.57
N ARG A 331 20.15 -10.04 3.40
CA ARG A 331 19.53 -10.83 4.47
C ARG A 331 18.40 -10.09 5.19
N VAL A 332 17.68 -9.27 4.45
CA VAL A 332 16.45 -8.62 4.91
C VAL A 332 15.27 -9.36 4.27
N ASP A 333 14.33 -9.79 5.09
CA ASP A 333 13.12 -10.45 4.62
C ASP A 333 12.29 -9.48 3.75
N PRO A 334 12.15 -9.75 2.44
CA PRO A 334 11.49 -8.87 1.50
C PRO A 334 9.99 -8.71 1.80
N ASP A 335 9.37 -9.66 2.50
CA ASP A 335 7.96 -9.54 2.91
C ASP A 335 7.73 -8.34 3.82
N ASN A 336 8.76 -7.89 4.54
CA ASN A 336 8.69 -6.79 5.51
C ASN A 336 8.99 -5.41 4.93
N ALA A 337 9.71 -5.37 3.82
CA ALA A 337 10.39 -4.17 3.36
C ALA A 337 10.04 -3.80 1.91
N ALA A 338 9.82 -4.79 1.04
CA ALA A 338 9.56 -4.53 -0.37
C ALA A 338 8.16 -3.96 -0.59
N ILE A 339 7.14 -4.55 0.06
CA ILE A 339 5.73 -4.23 -0.20
C ILE A 339 5.42 -2.76 0.08
N PRO A 340 5.74 -2.18 1.26
CA PRO A 340 5.43 -0.77 1.53
C PRO A 340 6.12 0.20 0.57
N PHE A 341 7.36 -0.10 0.17
CA PHE A 341 8.11 0.76 -0.72
C PHE A 341 7.58 0.73 -2.15
N ILE A 342 7.30 -0.46 -2.69
CA ILE A 342 6.81 -0.63 -4.07
C ILE A 342 5.43 0.00 -4.24
N THR A 343 4.56 -0.17 -3.26
CA THR A 343 3.21 0.42 -3.27
C THR A 343 3.27 1.95 -3.19
N ALA A 344 4.12 2.52 -2.33
CA ALA A 344 4.37 3.96 -2.30
C ALA A 344 4.99 4.49 -3.61
N ALA A 345 5.88 3.72 -4.24
CA ALA A 345 6.39 4.03 -5.57
C ALA A 345 5.27 3.95 -6.63
N GLY A 346 4.31 3.05 -6.46
CA GLY A 346 3.10 2.93 -7.28
C GLY A 346 2.22 4.16 -7.20
N ASP A 347 1.95 4.66 -5.99
CA ASP A 347 1.21 5.91 -5.78
C ASP A 347 1.90 7.09 -6.47
N PHE A 348 3.22 7.20 -6.28
CA PHE A 348 4.00 8.29 -6.87
C PHE A 348 4.03 8.22 -8.40
N THR A 349 4.37 7.05 -8.96
CA THR A 349 4.50 6.87 -10.41
C THR A 349 3.15 6.92 -11.13
N GLY A 350 2.12 6.28 -10.58
CA GLY A 350 0.78 6.29 -11.17
C GLY A 350 0.17 7.68 -11.15
N THR A 351 0.36 8.43 -10.04
CA THR A 351 -0.06 9.82 -9.98
C THR A 351 0.69 10.69 -10.98
N GLY A 352 2.01 10.62 -11.01
CA GLY A 352 2.82 11.41 -11.95
C GLY A 352 2.47 11.13 -13.42
N LEU A 353 2.40 9.86 -13.81
CA LEU A 353 2.14 9.46 -15.19
C LEU A 353 0.73 9.86 -15.65
N LEU A 354 -0.28 9.66 -14.80
CA LEU A 354 -1.65 10.03 -15.17
C LEU A 354 -1.81 11.55 -15.25
N THR A 355 -1.20 12.32 -14.35
CA THR A 355 -1.18 13.79 -14.44
C THR A 355 -0.55 14.26 -15.75
N VAL A 356 0.55 13.65 -16.18
CA VAL A 356 1.18 13.98 -17.48
C VAL A 356 0.25 13.64 -18.65
N ALA A 357 -0.48 12.52 -18.58
CA ALA A 357 -1.47 12.18 -19.61
C ALA A 357 -2.62 13.20 -19.68
N PHE A 358 -3.09 13.73 -18.55
CA PHE A 358 -4.09 14.80 -18.52
C PHE A 358 -3.59 16.11 -19.13
N PHE A 359 -2.32 16.47 -18.90
CA PHE A 359 -1.71 17.61 -19.60
C PHE A 359 -1.63 17.40 -21.12
N ALA A 360 -1.32 16.17 -21.56
CA ALA A 360 -1.31 15.85 -22.98
C ALA A 360 -2.71 15.94 -23.62
N LEU A 361 -3.74 15.50 -22.89
CA LEU A 361 -5.13 15.61 -23.31
C LEU A 361 -5.63 17.06 -23.36
N GLU A 362 -5.25 17.88 -22.37
CA GLU A 362 -5.52 19.33 -22.35
C GLU A 362 -4.92 20.01 -23.58
N TYR A 363 -3.66 19.69 -23.90
CA TYR A 363 -2.96 20.26 -25.06
C TYR A 363 -3.65 19.94 -26.39
N VAL A 364 -4.25 18.75 -26.51
CA VAL A 364 -4.97 18.31 -27.73
C VAL A 364 -6.43 18.78 -27.72
N GLY A 365 -6.91 19.38 -26.62
CA GLY A 365 -8.28 19.87 -26.49
C GLY A 365 -9.31 18.74 -26.34
N ASP A 366 -8.93 17.61 -25.74
CA ASP A 366 -9.86 16.50 -25.51
C ASP A 366 -10.97 16.92 -24.53
N PRO A 367 -12.26 16.66 -24.84
CA PRO A 367 -13.38 17.10 -24.02
C PRO A 367 -13.38 16.49 -22.62
N THR A 368 -12.71 15.34 -22.40
CA THR A 368 -12.64 14.68 -21.08
C THR A 368 -11.99 15.57 -20.02
N VAL A 369 -11.14 16.52 -20.42
CA VAL A 369 -10.40 17.39 -19.48
C VAL A 369 -11.18 18.65 -19.11
N ASN A 370 -12.12 19.09 -19.95
CA ASN A 370 -12.77 20.40 -19.84
C ASN A 370 -14.18 20.37 -19.22
N GLY A 371 -14.68 19.18 -18.82
CA GLY A 371 -15.99 19.03 -18.19
C GLY A 371 -17.10 18.77 -19.20
#